data_AF-A0A7M3SDH8-F1
#
_entry.id   AF-A0A7M3SDH8-F1
#
_cell.length_a   1.000
_cell.length_b   1.000
_cell.length_c   1.000
_cell.angle_alpha   90.00
_cell.angle_beta   90.00
_cell.angle_gamma   90.00
#
_symmetry.space_group_name_H-M   'P 1'
#
loop_
_entity.id
_entity.type
_entity.pdbx_description
1 polymer ?
#
loop_
_entity_poly.entity_id
_entity_poly.type
_entity_poly.pdbx_seq_one_letter_code
_entity_poly.pdbx_strand_id
1 'polypeptide(L)'
;MAQIVAISLSEHEELLAVSPGDLALREALAGIDGAVYTENMHWGYVWDAPHKVDMTSIPTLGLVHIDSSEHSAATQAMFYDNTTYFIEHNMLHALTSPLGTMQWTLATSPYWGIEAQADGATLWSLQPDGNGKVLLLDGINEADCPACTVRLDPWRDHKFRDPMGLGEDRPFLPEGTDGSLRIDAPSNAVEMCLTYEIIGSTGGFYLQASKGLERPYHGLRTDAGYHQACFAVGNGSDLTEVAFEWDRESPDRWLNPLGLSGRDTVLFDRTGVKLQWLTWSTV
;
A
#
# COMPACT_ATOMS: atom_id res chain seq x y z
N MET A 1 -29.19 -10.99 7.80
CA MET A 1 -28.55 -9.98 6.93
C MET A 1 -27.52 -9.19 7.71
N ALA A 2 -27.89 -8.32 8.67
CA ALA A 2 -26.91 -7.56 9.47
C ALA A 2 -25.85 -8.43 10.19
N GLN A 3 -26.27 -9.57 10.77
CA GLN A 3 -25.33 -10.52 11.40
C GLN A 3 -24.36 -11.18 10.41
N ILE A 4 -24.79 -11.43 9.17
CA ILE A 4 -23.94 -12.04 8.12
C ILE A 4 -22.92 -11.01 7.62
N VAL A 5 -23.34 -9.75 7.46
CA VAL A 5 -22.43 -8.64 7.13
C VAL A 5 -21.41 -8.40 8.24
N ALA A 6 -21.83 -8.45 9.51
CA ALA A 6 -20.92 -8.30 10.64
C ALA A 6 -19.87 -9.41 10.73
N ILE A 7 -20.26 -10.67 10.47
CA ILE A 7 -19.32 -11.81 10.41
C ILE A 7 -18.34 -11.62 9.24
N SER A 8 -18.84 -11.26 8.05
CA SER A 8 -17.98 -10.98 6.90
C SER A 8 -16.98 -9.85 7.21
N LEU A 9 -17.40 -8.74 7.82
CA LEU A 9 -16.46 -7.68 8.20
C LEU A 9 -15.42 -8.11 9.24
N SER A 10 -15.70 -9.11 10.08
CA SER A 10 -14.73 -9.62 11.07
C SER A 10 -13.72 -10.61 10.51
N GLU A 11 -14.00 -11.22 9.36
CA GLU A 11 -13.15 -12.24 8.72
C GLU A 11 -12.36 -11.67 7.53
N HIS A 12 -12.63 -10.41 7.15
CA HIS A 12 -12.13 -9.75 5.95
C HIS A 12 -11.50 -8.40 6.28
N GLU A 13 -10.22 -8.42 6.67
CA GLU A 13 -9.46 -7.23 7.06
C GLU A 13 -9.26 -6.24 5.91
N GLU A 14 -9.29 -6.69 4.66
CA GLU A 14 -9.24 -5.85 3.46
C GLU A 14 -10.44 -4.88 3.35
N LEU A 15 -11.55 -5.20 4.01
CA LEU A 15 -12.73 -4.34 4.07
C LEU A 15 -12.60 -3.25 5.12
N LEU A 16 -11.61 -3.37 6.00
CA LEU A 16 -11.39 -2.41 7.07
C LEU A 16 -10.75 -1.14 6.55
N ALA A 17 -11.08 -0.09 7.26
CA ALA A 17 -10.55 1.25 7.11
C ALA A 17 -9.09 1.39 7.58
N VAL A 18 -8.62 0.51 8.45
CA VAL A 18 -7.27 0.58 9.01
C VAL A 18 -6.62 -0.76 8.72
N SER A 19 -5.45 -0.74 8.06
CA SER A 19 -4.72 -1.98 7.80
C SER A 19 -4.02 -2.46 9.07
N PRO A 20 -3.76 -3.77 9.21
CA PRO A 20 -2.92 -4.30 10.28
C PRO A 20 -1.52 -3.66 10.31
N GLY A 21 -0.96 -3.31 9.15
CA GLY A 21 0.30 -2.58 9.03
C GLY A 21 0.26 -1.20 9.68
N ASP A 22 -0.85 -0.47 9.49
CA ASP A 22 -1.06 0.83 10.13
C ASP A 22 -1.10 0.72 11.66
N LEU A 23 -1.64 -0.40 12.19
CA LEU A 23 -1.65 -0.68 13.63
C LEU A 23 -0.27 -1.06 14.15
N ALA A 24 0.48 -1.89 13.41
CA ALA A 24 1.83 -2.33 13.78
C ALA A 24 2.80 -1.14 13.89
N LEU A 25 2.69 -0.15 13.00
CA LEU A 25 3.54 1.03 13.03
C LEU A 25 3.23 2.00 14.18
N ARG A 26 2.12 1.83 14.91
CA ARG A 26 1.86 2.65 16.12
C ARG A 26 2.88 2.40 17.21
N GLU A 27 3.34 1.16 17.36
CA GLU A 27 4.38 0.84 18.34
C GLU A 27 5.70 1.53 17.98
N ALA A 28 6.00 1.69 16.69
CA ALA A 28 7.17 2.42 16.21
C ALA A 28 7.12 3.92 16.56
N LEU A 29 5.93 4.50 16.74
CA LEU A 29 5.77 5.90 17.16
C LEU A 29 6.13 6.14 18.62
N ALA A 30 6.23 5.11 19.47
CA ALA A 30 6.44 5.28 20.91
C ALA A 30 7.77 5.96 21.28
N GLY A 31 8.76 5.92 20.39
CA GLY A 31 10.06 6.57 20.55
C GLY A 31 10.15 7.99 19.98
N ILE A 32 9.11 8.48 19.31
CA ILE A 32 9.11 9.77 18.62
C ILE A 32 8.52 10.85 19.53
N ASP A 33 9.21 11.99 19.60
CA ASP A 33 8.74 13.20 20.28
C ASP A 33 8.51 14.29 19.21
N GLY A 34 7.32 14.89 19.18
CA GLY A 34 7.00 16.02 18.28
C GLY A 34 5.87 15.75 17.30
N ALA A 35 5.81 16.57 16.24
CA ALA A 35 4.77 16.46 15.23
C ALA A 35 5.09 15.36 14.22
N VAL A 36 4.10 14.56 13.86
CA VAL A 36 4.19 13.51 12.85
C VAL A 36 3.15 13.81 11.77
N TYR A 37 3.59 13.91 10.53
CA TYR A 37 2.66 13.96 9.42
C TYR A 37 1.92 12.63 9.32
N THR A 38 0.60 12.68 9.32
CA THR A 38 -0.25 11.51 9.06
C THR A 38 -1.21 11.86 7.93
N GLU A 39 -1.28 11.04 6.90
CA GLU A 39 -2.18 11.30 5.77
C GLU A 39 -3.64 11.35 6.23
N ASN A 40 -4.37 12.40 5.87
CA ASN A 40 -5.76 12.65 6.30
C ASN A 40 -6.79 11.77 5.58
N MET A 41 -6.33 10.76 4.83
CA MET A 41 -7.14 9.81 4.09
C MET A 41 -7.89 8.90 5.06
N HIS A 42 -9.10 9.36 5.41
CA HIS A 42 -10.19 8.84 6.24
C HIS A 42 -9.90 8.16 7.59
N TRP A 43 -8.69 7.69 7.89
CA TRP A 43 -8.42 6.92 9.12
C TRP A 43 -7.02 7.16 9.71
N GLY A 44 -6.35 8.21 9.25
CA GLY A 44 -5.07 8.70 9.77
C GLY A 44 -5.12 9.18 11.22
N TYR A 45 -6.31 9.31 11.83
CA TYR A 45 -6.37 9.51 13.26
C TYR A 45 -5.98 8.21 13.96
N VAL A 46 -4.70 8.11 14.33
CA VAL A 46 -4.27 7.19 15.37
C VAL A 46 -5.03 7.57 16.65
N TRP A 47 -6.15 6.88 16.88
CA TRP A 47 -7.08 7.17 17.98
C TRP A 47 -6.49 7.00 19.39
N ASP A 48 -5.24 6.54 19.46
CA ASP A 48 -4.43 6.40 20.66
C ASP A 48 -2.95 6.64 20.31
N ALA A 49 -2.64 7.83 19.77
CA ALA A 49 -1.24 8.20 19.56
C ALA A 49 -0.52 8.29 20.92
N PRO A 50 0.78 7.92 20.98
CA PRO A 50 1.57 8.12 22.19
C PRO A 50 1.48 9.58 22.67
N HIS A 51 1.45 9.79 23.99
CA HIS A 51 1.20 11.11 24.61
C HIS A 51 2.14 12.26 24.13
N LYS A 52 3.26 11.94 23.48
CA LYS A 52 4.25 12.92 23.00
C LYS A 52 4.22 13.15 21.48
N VAL A 53 3.30 12.50 20.78
CA VAL A 53 3.16 12.57 19.33
C VAL A 53 1.94 13.40 18.97
N ASP A 54 2.18 14.55 18.36
CA ASP A 54 1.13 15.38 17.77
C ASP A 54 0.96 14.98 16.30
N MET A 55 -0.27 14.72 15.86
CA MET A 55 -0.53 14.30 14.47
C MET A 55 -1.21 15.38 13.67
N THR A 56 -0.95 15.40 12.36
CA THR A 56 -1.56 16.40 11.47
C THR A 56 -2.98 16.05 11.03
N SER A 57 -3.36 14.76 11.00
CA SER A 57 -4.69 14.34 10.57
C SER A 57 -5.76 14.67 11.62
N ILE A 58 -6.92 15.12 11.15
CA ILE A 58 -8.06 15.46 12.00
C ILE A 58 -9.30 14.82 11.39
N PRO A 59 -10.05 13.98 12.14
CA PRO A 59 -11.28 13.39 11.63
C PRO A 59 -12.33 14.49 11.46
N THR A 60 -12.65 14.85 10.22
CA THR A 60 -13.70 15.82 9.91
C THR A 60 -15.02 15.10 9.69
N LEU A 61 -15.80 14.88 10.75
CA LEU A 61 -17.16 14.34 10.65
C LEU A 61 -18.19 15.36 10.09
N GLY A 62 -17.75 16.38 9.34
CA GLY A 62 -18.59 17.48 8.88
C GLY A 62 -19.12 18.40 9.99
N LEU A 63 -18.67 18.21 11.24
CA LEU A 63 -19.12 18.95 12.42
C LEU A 63 -18.24 20.16 12.75
N VAL A 64 -17.06 20.26 12.15
CA VAL A 64 -16.07 21.31 12.43
C VAL A 64 -15.63 21.95 11.12
N HIS A 65 -15.74 23.28 11.05
CA HIS A 65 -15.18 24.07 9.96
C HIS A 65 -13.71 24.34 10.28
N ILE A 66 -12.79 23.97 9.39
CA ILE A 66 -11.35 24.17 9.57
C ILE A 66 -10.95 25.34 8.67
N ASP A 67 -10.61 26.48 9.27
CA ASP A 67 -10.17 27.69 8.55
C ASP A 67 -8.71 27.59 8.03
N SER A 68 -7.88 26.81 8.73
CA SER A 68 -6.49 26.51 8.37
C SER A 68 -6.12 25.11 8.85
N SER A 69 -5.42 24.34 8.01
CA SER A 69 -5.05 22.95 8.31
C SER A 69 -3.54 22.76 8.18
N GLU A 70 -2.90 22.42 9.30
CA GLU A 70 -1.49 22.01 9.34
C GLU A 70 -1.23 20.83 8.39
N HIS A 71 -2.19 19.91 8.30
CA HIS A 71 -2.12 18.81 7.34
C HIS A 71 -2.04 19.31 5.90
N SER A 72 -2.89 20.25 5.49
CA SER A 72 -2.86 20.76 4.11
C SER A 72 -1.56 21.47 3.78
N ALA A 73 -1.02 22.24 4.72
CA ALA A 73 0.27 22.92 4.56
C ALA A 73 1.44 21.92 4.49
N ALA A 74 1.45 20.92 5.38
CA ALA A 74 2.44 19.84 5.38
C ALA A 74 2.36 18.99 4.09
N THR A 75 1.17 18.61 3.62
CA THR A 75 0.98 17.89 2.35
C THR A 75 1.54 18.69 1.18
N GLN A 76 1.28 20.00 1.13
CA GLN A 76 1.87 20.86 0.11
C GLN A 76 3.40 20.90 0.22
N ALA A 77 3.94 21.03 1.43
CA ALA A 77 5.38 21.00 1.66
C ALA A 77 6.02 19.68 1.21
N MET A 78 5.36 18.53 1.40
CA MET A 78 5.82 17.24 0.89
C MET A 78 5.89 17.21 -0.64
N PHE A 79 4.87 17.72 -1.33
CA PHE A 79 4.86 17.74 -2.80
C PHE A 79 5.95 18.62 -3.42
N TYR A 80 6.46 19.60 -2.68
CA TYR A 80 7.50 20.51 -3.13
C TYR A 80 8.86 20.25 -2.47
N ASP A 81 9.00 19.15 -1.74
CA ASP A 81 10.23 18.81 -0.99
C ASP A 81 10.73 19.97 -0.10
N ASN A 82 9.80 20.72 0.50
CA ASN A 82 10.13 21.86 1.35
C ASN A 82 10.57 21.38 2.75
N THR A 83 11.83 20.94 2.86
CA THR A 83 12.42 20.47 4.11
C THR A 83 12.45 21.54 5.20
N THR A 84 12.53 22.82 4.82
CA THR A 84 12.54 23.94 5.78
C THR A 84 11.25 23.99 6.58
N TYR A 85 10.10 23.78 5.93
CA TYR A 85 8.80 23.68 6.61
C TYR A 85 8.82 22.64 7.74
N PHE A 86 9.28 21.43 7.43
CA PHE A 86 9.30 20.32 8.39
C PHE A 86 10.25 20.57 9.57
N ILE A 87 11.40 21.19 9.31
CA ILE A 87 12.36 21.57 10.35
C ILE A 87 11.78 22.66 11.27
N GLU A 88 11.20 23.71 10.69
CA GLU A 88 10.63 24.84 11.43
C GLU A 88 9.42 24.43 12.28
N HIS A 89 8.65 23.43 11.81
CA HIS A 89 7.47 22.90 12.50
C HIS A 89 7.77 21.69 13.41
N ASN A 90 9.04 21.30 13.58
CA ASN A 90 9.45 20.12 14.34
C ASN A 90 8.68 18.84 13.92
N MET A 91 8.47 18.69 12.61
CA MET A 91 7.72 17.60 11.98
C MET A 91 8.66 16.70 11.20
N LEU A 92 9.49 15.95 11.93
CA LEU A 92 10.62 15.20 11.36
C LEU A 92 10.24 13.79 10.88
N HIS A 93 9.01 13.37 11.10
CA HIS A 93 8.52 12.05 10.71
C HIS A 93 7.19 12.14 9.98
N ALA A 94 6.94 11.13 9.15
CA ALA A 94 5.68 10.95 8.46
C ALA A 94 5.23 9.50 8.53
N LEU A 95 3.92 9.27 8.65
CA LEU A 95 3.31 7.94 8.63
C LEU A 95 2.31 7.90 7.48
N THR A 96 2.48 6.90 6.60
CA THR A 96 1.64 6.71 5.42
C THR A 96 1.09 5.29 5.37
N SER A 97 -0.18 5.16 4.95
CA SER A 97 -0.89 3.90 4.80
C SER A 97 -0.74 3.34 3.38
N PRO A 98 -0.76 2.01 3.17
CA PRO A 98 -0.78 1.42 1.84
C PRO A 98 -2.03 1.80 1.02
N LEU A 99 -3.09 2.23 1.71
CA LEU A 99 -4.36 2.68 1.12
C LEU A 99 -4.25 4.11 0.56
N GLY A 100 -3.27 4.87 1.05
CA GLY A 100 -3.03 6.26 0.69
C GLY A 100 -2.07 6.43 -0.50
N THR A 101 -1.80 7.68 -0.83
CA THR A 101 -0.99 8.05 -2.01
C THR A 101 0.30 8.77 -1.64
N MET A 102 0.39 9.32 -0.43
CA MET A 102 1.55 10.11 -0.01
C MET A 102 2.83 9.29 0.06
N GLN A 103 2.74 8.00 0.38
CA GLN A 103 3.90 7.09 0.36
C GLN A 103 4.64 7.12 -0.98
N TRP A 104 3.93 7.27 -2.10
CA TRP A 104 4.53 7.29 -3.43
C TRP A 104 5.34 8.57 -3.66
N THR A 105 4.85 9.69 -3.13
CA THR A 105 5.58 10.96 -3.16
C THR A 105 6.86 10.83 -2.34
N LEU A 106 6.76 10.32 -1.11
CA LEU A 106 7.90 10.18 -0.20
C LEU A 106 8.95 9.18 -0.72
N ALA A 107 8.51 8.05 -1.28
CA ALA A 107 9.40 7.04 -1.87
C ALA A 107 10.26 7.57 -3.02
N THR A 108 9.76 8.56 -3.76
CA THR A 108 10.49 9.18 -4.90
C THR A 108 11.28 10.42 -4.51
N SER A 109 11.19 10.87 -3.25
CA SER A 109 11.87 12.07 -2.75
C SER A 109 13.21 11.69 -2.11
N PRO A 110 14.31 12.41 -2.41
CA PRO A 110 15.59 12.19 -1.72
C PRO A 110 15.58 12.74 -0.28
N TYR A 111 14.52 13.43 0.15
CA TYR A 111 14.45 14.06 1.47
C TYR A 111 13.71 13.24 2.52
N TRP A 112 13.29 12.03 2.18
CA TRP A 112 12.61 11.12 3.09
C TRP A 112 13.27 9.74 3.03
N GLY A 113 13.46 9.13 4.20
CA GLY A 113 14.00 7.79 4.34
C GLY A 113 13.03 6.88 5.09
N ILE A 114 12.98 5.61 4.71
CA ILE A 114 12.17 4.60 5.42
C ILE A 114 12.85 4.29 6.76
N GLU A 115 12.14 4.53 7.85
CA GLU A 115 12.58 4.18 9.21
C GLU A 115 12.01 2.84 9.66
N ALA A 116 10.73 2.60 9.38
CA ALA A 116 10.07 1.33 9.62
C ALA A 116 8.99 1.07 8.57
N GLN A 117 8.72 -0.21 8.29
CA GLN A 117 7.69 -0.61 7.34
C GLN A 117 7.00 -1.88 7.84
N ALA A 118 5.67 -1.95 7.69
CA ALA A 118 4.87 -3.12 8.01
C ALA A 118 3.69 -3.21 7.04
N ASP A 119 3.60 -4.31 6.28
CA ASP A 119 2.45 -4.59 5.39
C ASP A 119 2.08 -3.42 4.45
N GLY A 120 3.10 -2.74 3.91
CA GLY A 120 2.96 -1.58 3.02
C GLY A 120 2.72 -0.24 3.73
N ALA A 121 2.38 -0.24 5.02
CA ALA A 121 2.41 0.98 5.84
C ALA A 121 3.86 1.35 6.12
N THR A 122 4.18 2.65 6.08
CA THR A 122 5.56 3.12 6.17
C THR A 122 5.69 4.33 7.09
N LEU A 123 6.64 4.24 8.03
CA LEU A 123 7.14 5.34 8.84
C LEU A 123 8.39 5.90 8.17
N TRP A 124 8.37 7.20 7.93
CA TRP A 124 9.40 7.94 7.24
C TRP A 124 10.10 8.90 8.21
N SER A 125 11.39 9.06 8.01
CA SER A 125 12.22 10.07 8.67
C SER A 125 12.68 11.12 7.66
N LEU A 126 12.69 12.38 8.08
CA LEU A 126 13.20 13.49 7.27
C LEU A 126 14.72 13.36 7.12
N GLN A 127 15.19 13.47 5.88
CA GLN A 127 16.59 13.44 5.48
C GLN A 127 16.93 14.79 4.83
N PRO A 128 17.18 15.85 5.62
CA PRO A 128 17.22 17.23 5.12
C PRO A 128 18.37 17.47 4.11
N ASP A 129 19.42 16.66 4.16
CA ASP A 129 20.56 16.73 3.25
C ASP A 129 20.30 16.11 1.87
N GLY A 130 19.12 15.51 1.65
CA GLY A 130 18.76 14.90 0.36
C GLY A 130 19.49 13.59 0.08
N ASN A 131 19.79 12.82 1.13
CA ASN A 131 20.50 11.54 1.08
C ASN A 131 19.58 10.32 1.31
N GLY A 132 18.27 10.52 1.30
CA GLY A 132 17.27 9.46 1.29
C GLY A 132 17.36 8.62 0.02
N LYS A 133 17.03 7.33 0.15
CA LYS A 133 17.04 6.40 -0.98
C LYS A 133 15.81 6.65 -1.86
N VAL A 134 16.05 7.12 -3.08
CA VAL A 134 15.00 7.29 -4.09
C VAL A 134 14.65 5.93 -4.68
N LEU A 135 13.36 5.59 -4.66
CA LEU A 135 12.83 4.35 -5.22
C LEU A 135 12.16 4.64 -6.57
N LEU A 136 12.26 3.69 -7.49
CA LEU A 136 11.46 3.73 -8.72
C LEU A 136 10.14 3.00 -8.48
N LEU A 137 9.04 3.60 -8.93
CA LEU A 137 7.70 3.06 -8.76
C LEU A 137 7.12 2.71 -10.12
N ASP A 138 6.49 1.54 -10.20
CA ASP A 138 5.85 1.06 -11.42
C ASP A 138 4.46 0.49 -11.11
N GLY A 139 3.44 1.09 -11.70
CA GLY A 139 2.05 0.76 -11.42
C GLY A 139 1.57 -0.44 -12.21
N ILE A 140 0.97 -1.43 -11.54
CA ILE A 140 0.49 -2.65 -12.20
C ILE A 140 -0.93 -2.42 -12.74
N ASN A 141 -1.14 -2.64 -14.03
CA ASN A 141 -2.43 -2.52 -14.69
C ASN A 141 -2.88 -3.85 -15.34
N GLU A 142 -4.07 -3.88 -15.95
CA GLU A 142 -4.66 -5.08 -16.57
C GLU A 142 -3.76 -5.68 -17.68
N ALA A 143 -3.08 -4.84 -18.47
CA ALA A 143 -2.26 -5.30 -19.58
C ALA A 143 -1.02 -6.09 -19.11
N ASP A 144 -0.60 -5.88 -17.86
CA ASP A 144 0.55 -6.55 -17.27
C ASP A 144 0.19 -7.95 -16.77
N CYS A 145 -1.09 -8.20 -16.46
CA CYS A 145 -1.59 -9.50 -15.98
C CYS A 145 -2.69 -10.07 -16.89
N PRO A 146 -2.35 -10.86 -17.93
CA PRO A 146 -3.33 -11.37 -18.89
C PRO A 146 -4.42 -12.28 -18.31
N ALA A 147 -4.14 -12.95 -17.19
CA ALA A 147 -5.08 -13.83 -16.49
C ALA A 147 -5.96 -13.08 -15.48
N CYS A 148 -5.64 -11.81 -15.18
CA CYS A 148 -6.37 -11.04 -14.20
C CYS A 148 -7.71 -10.55 -14.76
N THR A 149 -8.66 -10.40 -13.84
CA THR A 149 -9.89 -9.64 -14.09
C THR A 149 -9.75 -8.25 -13.48
N VAL A 150 -10.41 -7.25 -14.05
CA VAL A 150 -10.39 -5.90 -13.50
C VAL A 150 -11.35 -5.77 -12.31
N ARG A 151 -10.89 -5.11 -11.24
CA ARG A 151 -11.71 -4.71 -10.10
C ARG A 151 -11.57 -3.21 -9.85
N LEU A 152 -12.67 -2.61 -9.43
CA LEU A 152 -12.66 -1.21 -9.03
C LEU A 152 -11.89 -1.07 -7.71
N ASP A 153 -11.01 -0.08 -7.62
CA ASP A 153 -10.34 0.27 -6.37
C ASP A 153 -11.38 0.90 -5.42
N PRO A 154 -11.64 0.29 -4.25
CA PRO A 154 -12.58 0.84 -3.27
C PRO A 154 -12.18 2.23 -2.75
N TRP A 155 -10.92 2.62 -2.94
CA TRP A 155 -10.32 3.84 -2.42
C TRP A 155 -10.07 4.91 -3.50
N ARG A 156 -10.44 4.66 -4.76
CA ARG A 156 -10.20 5.57 -5.90
C ARG A 156 -10.65 7.01 -5.66
N ASP A 157 -11.82 7.21 -5.08
CA ASP A 157 -12.43 8.54 -4.83
C ASP A 157 -11.71 9.32 -3.73
N HIS A 158 -10.75 8.66 -3.09
CA HIS A 158 -9.93 9.24 -2.05
C HIS A 158 -8.49 9.47 -2.54
N LYS A 159 -8.06 8.89 -3.67
CA LYS A 159 -6.69 9.07 -4.18
C LYS A 159 -6.52 10.43 -4.86
N PHE A 160 -6.03 11.42 -4.11
CA PHE A 160 -5.87 12.81 -4.59
C PHE A 160 -4.82 12.98 -5.68
N ARG A 161 -3.86 12.07 -5.78
CA ARG A 161 -2.84 12.02 -6.83
C ARG A 161 -2.56 10.58 -7.23
N ASP A 162 -2.28 10.39 -8.51
CA ASP A 162 -1.92 9.10 -9.08
C ASP A 162 -0.65 9.25 -9.96
N PRO A 163 0.53 9.39 -9.32
CA PRO A 163 1.80 9.57 -10.03
C PRO A 163 2.19 8.34 -10.86
N MET A 164 1.63 7.16 -10.57
CA MET A 164 1.89 5.91 -11.29
C MET A 164 0.86 5.63 -12.41
N GLY A 165 -0.21 6.41 -12.51
CA GLY A 165 -1.26 6.17 -13.51
C GLY A 165 -2.03 4.87 -13.29
N LEU A 166 -2.18 4.42 -12.03
CA LEU A 166 -2.95 3.23 -11.67
C LEU A 166 -4.44 3.34 -12.02
N GLY A 167 -4.98 4.56 -12.11
CA GLY A 167 -6.38 4.83 -12.36
C GLY A 167 -7.31 4.28 -11.27
N GLU A 168 -8.56 4.05 -11.67
CA GLU A 168 -9.64 3.57 -10.79
C GLU A 168 -9.68 2.04 -10.64
N ASP A 169 -8.92 1.33 -11.46
CA ASP A 169 -9.02 -0.11 -11.65
C ASP A 169 -7.76 -0.83 -11.15
N ARG A 170 -7.93 -2.07 -10.70
CA ARG A 170 -6.84 -2.92 -10.24
C ARG A 170 -6.95 -4.33 -10.84
N PRO A 171 -5.84 -4.91 -11.31
CA PRO A 171 -5.81 -6.30 -11.74
C PRO A 171 -5.99 -7.22 -10.53
N PHE A 172 -6.97 -8.12 -10.64
CA PHE A 172 -7.32 -9.12 -9.64
C PHE A 172 -7.16 -10.52 -10.23
N LEU A 173 -6.24 -11.30 -9.65
CA LEU A 173 -6.03 -12.71 -9.97
C LEU A 173 -6.83 -13.57 -8.98
N PRO A 174 -7.88 -14.28 -9.41
CA PRO A 174 -8.65 -15.16 -8.53
C PRO A 174 -7.80 -16.34 -8.05
N GLU A 175 -8.03 -16.77 -6.81
CA GLU A 175 -7.40 -17.98 -6.28
C GLU A 175 -7.73 -19.21 -7.17
N GLY A 176 -6.74 -20.08 -7.37
CA GLY A 176 -6.84 -21.24 -8.26
C GLY A 176 -6.72 -20.93 -9.75
N THR A 177 -6.37 -19.69 -10.10
CA THR A 177 -6.05 -19.31 -11.47
C THR A 177 -4.55 -19.07 -11.59
N ASP A 178 -3.86 -19.89 -12.38
CA ASP A 178 -2.46 -19.63 -12.74
C ASP A 178 -2.37 -18.30 -13.50
N GLY A 179 -1.44 -17.44 -13.08
CA GLY A 179 -1.27 -16.12 -13.66
C GLY A 179 0.20 -15.80 -13.90
N SER A 180 0.45 -14.81 -14.73
CA SER A 180 1.76 -14.17 -14.81
C SER A 180 1.60 -12.66 -14.84
N LEU A 181 2.62 -11.98 -14.34
CA LEU A 181 2.78 -10.55 -14.38
C LEU A 181 4.00 -10.23 -15.23
N ARG A 182 3.78 -9.46 -16.29
CA ARG A 182 4.84 -8.88 -17.11
C ARG A 182 5.52 -7.77 -16.33
N ILE A 183 6.83 -7.70 -16.45
CA ILE A 183 7.68 -6.78 -15.69
C ILE A 183 8.65 -6.09 -16.64
N ASP A 184 8.79 -4.77 -16.49
CA ASP A 184 9.85 -3.99 -17.13
C ASP A 184 10.87 -3.52 -16.06
N ALA A 185 11.73 -4.45 -15.65
CA ALA A 185 12.66 -4.20 -14.56
C ALA A 185 13.80 -3.26 -14.99
N PRO A 186 14.16 -2.25 -14.16
CA PRO A 186 15.37 -1.45 -14.38
C PRO A 186 16.60 -2.34 -14.46
N SER A 187 17.49 -2.08 -15.43
CA SER A 187 18.67 -2.94 -15.65
C SER A 187 19.65 -2.97 -14.46
N ASN A 188 19.69 -1.89 -13.66
CA ASN A 188 20.48 -1.76 -12.44
C ASN A 188 19.67 -2.03 -11.16
N ALA A 189 18.50 -2.68 -11.26
CA ALA A 189 17.73 -3.10 -10.09
C ALA A 189 18.49 -4.14 -9.26
N VAL A 190 18.49 -3.95 -7.94
CA VAL A 190 19.02 -4.90 -6.95
C VAL A 190 17.93 -5.48 -6.06
N GLU A 191 16.77 -4.85 -6.02
CA GLU A 191 15.63 -5.32 -5.24
C GLU A 191 14.33 -4.91 -5.94
N MET A 192 13.37 -5.81 -5.90
CA MET A 192 11.99 -5.61 -6.35
C MET A 192 11.07 -5.87 -5.16
N CYS A 193 10.18 -4.95 -4.84
CA CYS A 193 9.10 -5.17 -3.88
C CYS A 193 7.75 -5.16 -4.61
N LEU A 194 6.97 -6.22 -4.42
CA LEU A 194 5.58 -6.30 -4.88
C LEU A 194 4.65 -5.88 -3.75
N THR A 195 3.84 -4.86 -4.00
CA THR A 195 2.71 -4.51 -3.13
C THR A 195 1.43 -5.13 -3.69
N TYR A 196 0.69 -5.83 -2.84
CA TYR A 196 -0.51 -6.57 -3.20
C TYR A 196 -1.50 -6.59 -2.04
N GLU A 197 -2.76 -6.89 -2.35
CA GLU A 197 -3.83 -7.02 -1.37
C GLU A 197 -4.50 -8.39 -1.54
N ILE A 198 -4.51 -9.20 -0.50
CA ILE A 198 -5.22 -10.47 -0.47
C ILE A 198 -6.68 -10.19 -0.11
N ILE A 199 -7.59 -10.72 -0.93
CA ILE A 199 -9.04 -10.56 -0.77
C ILE A 199 -9.58 -11.86 -0.15
N GLY A 200 -10.14 -11.75 1.06
CA GLY A 200 -10.40 -12.91 1.94
C GLY A 200 -9.12 -13.55 2.45
N SER A 201 -9.17 -14.83 2.83
CA SER A 201 -7.97 -15.61 3.16
C SER A 201 -7.81 -16.75 2.18
N THR A 202 -6.63 -16.85 1.56
CA THR A 202 -6.31 -17.84 0.53
C THR A 202 -5.60 -19.05 1.13
N GLY A 203 -5.48 -20.14 0.36
CA GLY A 203 -4.43 -21.13 0.56
C GLY A 203 -3.04 -20.57 0.20
N GLY A 204 -2.03 -21.44 0.11
CA GLY A 204 -0.69 -21.05 -0.29
C GLY A 204 -0.68 -20.29 -1.61
N PHE A 205 0.04 -19.17 -1.62
CA PHE A 205 0.19 -18.28 -2.76
C PHE A 205 1.67 -18.06 -3.00
N TYR A 206 2.12 -18.27 -4.24
CA TYR A 206 3.54 -18.31 -4.55
C TYR A 206 3.87 -17.44 -5.76
N LEU A 207 5.01 -16.76 -5.67
CA LEU A 207 5.62 -16.03 -6.77
C LEU A 207 6.83 -16.81 -7.27
N GLN A 208 6.92 -16.96 -8.59
CA GLN A 208 8.06 -17.58 -9.24
C GLN A 208 8.64 -16.69 -10.34
N ALA A 209 9.97 -16.70 -10.46
CA ALA A 209 10.66 -16.11 -11.59
C ALA A 209 11.65 -17.11 -12.16
N SER A 210 11.55 -17.41 -13.45
CA SER A 210 12.49 -18.33 -14.11
C SER A 210 13.90 -17.74 -14.22
N LYS A 211 14.02 -16.40 -14.23
CA LYS A 211 15.27 -15.64 -14.33
C LYS A 211 15.15 -14.30 -13.60
N GLY A 212 16.28 -13.62 -13.43
CA GLY A 212 16.36 -12.25 -12.95
C GLY A 212 16.32 -12.07 -11.43
N LEU A 213 15.58 -12.90 -10.69
CA LEU A 213 15.66 -12.97 -9.23
C LEU A 213 16.80 -13.87 -8.74
N GLU A 214 17.40 -13.54 -7.60
CA GLU A 214 18.43 -14.41 -6.97
C GLU A 214 17.85 -15.76 -6.51
N ARG A 215 16.59 -15.74 -6.05
CA ARG A 215 15.83 -16.95 -5.69
C ARG A 215 14.60 -17.03 -6.60
N PRO A 216 14.35 -18.19 -7.21
CA PRO A 216 13.30 -18.31 -8.23
C PRO A 216 11.89 -18.55 -7.66
N TYR A 217 11.74 -18.87 -6.37
CA TYR A 217 10.47 -19.28 -5.76
C TYR A 217 10.30 -18.65 -4.38
N HIS A 218 9.14 -18.04 -4.13
CA HIS A 218 8.80 -17.35 -2.89
C HIS A 218 7.36 -17.63 -2.46
N GLY A 219 7.17 -17.93 -1.18
CA GLY A 219 5.83 -17.94 -0.57
C GLY A 219 5.42 -16.52 -0.17
N LEU A 220 4.18 -16.18 -0.48
CA LEU A 220 3.57 -14.88 -0.16
C LEU A 220 2.60 -15.04 1.03
N ARG A 221 2.17 -13.90 1.59
CA ARG A 221 1.13 -13.89 2.62
C ARG A 221 -0.22 -14.24 2.01
N THR A 222 -1.07 -14.80 2.86
CA THR A 222 -2.33 -15.46 2.48
C THR A 222 -3.49 -15.08 3.41
N ASP A 223 -3.18 -14.39 4.49
CA ASP A 223 -4.17 -13.70 5.31
C ASP A 223 -4.66 -12.44 4.60
N ALA A 224 -5.84 -11.95 4.99
CA ALA A 224 -6.53 -10.87 4.31
C ALA A 224 -5.84 -9.52 4.49
N GLY A 225 -5.87 -8.67 3.47
CA GLY A 225 -5.40 -7.29 3.54
C GLY A 225 -4.16 -7.00 2.70
N TYR A 226 -3.57 -5.82 2.94
CA TYR A 226 -2.41 -5.33 2.20
C TYR A 226 -1.12 -5.95 2.70
N HIS A 227 -0.23 -6.28 1.77
CA HIS A 227 1.08 -6.81 2.05
C HIS A 227 2.12 -6.28 1.07
N GLN A 228 3.38 -6.37 1.48
CA GLN A 228 4.52 -6.10 0.63
C GLN A 228 5.54 -7.23 0.78
N ALA A 229 6.01 -7.76 -0.35
CA ALA A 229 7.06 -8.77 -0.39
C ALA A 229 8.22 -8.29 -1.25
N CYS A 230 9.44 -8.35 -0.72
CA CYS A 230 10.64 -7.87 -1.39
C CYS A 230 11.57 -9.03 -1.77
N PHE A 231 12.18 -8.93 -2.94
CA PHE A 231 12.98 -9.97 -3.58
C PHE A 231 14.29 -9.37 -4.08
N ALA A 232 15.40 -10.05 -3.78
CA ALA A 232 16.70 -9.68 -4.34
C ALA A 232 16.74 -9.97 -5.85
N VAL A 233 17.18 -8.98 -6.62
CA VAL A 233 17.30 -9.05 -8.08
C VAL A 233 18.75 -9.34 -8.41
N GLY A 234 18.99 -10.49 -9.07
CA GLY A 234 20.32 -10.88 -9.55
C GLY A 234 20.66 -10.24 -10.91
N ASN A 235 19.66 -10.09 -11.79
CA ASN A 235 19.82 -9.40 -13.08
C ASN A 235 18.48 -8.79 -13.53
N GLY A 236 18.32 -7.47 -13.41
CA GLY A 236 17.10 -6.77 -13.82
C GLY A 236 16.76 -6.98 -15.30
N SER A 237 17.75 -7.00 -16.19
CA SER A 237 17.50 -7.19 -17.63
C SER A 237 16.93 -8.56 -18.02
N ASP A 238 17.06 -9.57 -17.15
CA ASP A 238 16.48 -10.89 -17.36
C ASP A 238 15.11 -11.05 -16.66
N LEU A 239 14.72 -10.10 -15.80
CA LEU A 239 13.47 -10.15 -15.04
C LEU A 239 12.34 -9.50 -15.86
N THR A 240 11.76 -10.26 -16.78
CA THR A 240 10.69 -9.76 -17.65
C THR A 240 9.30 -10.28 -17.28
N GLU A 241 9.23 -11.29 -16.42
CA GLU A 241 7.97 -11.92 -16.00
C GLU A 241 8.13 -12.62 -14.66
N VAL A 242 7.08 -12.57 -13.84
CA VAL A 242 6.87 -13.47 -12.69
C VAL A 242 5.58 -14.26 -12.88
N ALA A 243 5.59 -15.52 -12.47
CA ALA A 243 4.41 -16.38 -12.44
C ALA A 243 3.84 -16.46 -11.02
N PHE A 244 2.54 -16.71 -10.96
CA PHE A 244 1.77 -16.86 -9.73
C PHE A 244 1.10 -18.22 -9.70
N GLU A 245 1.27 -18.93 -8.58
CA GLU A 245 0.70 -20.25 -8.34
C GLU A 245 -0.06 -20.31 -7.02
N TRP A 246 -1.07 -21.18 -6.96
CA TRP A 246 -1.93 -21.38 -5.80
C TRP A 246 -1.88 -22.84 -5.35
N ASP A 247 -1.97 -23.06 -4.04
CA ASP A 247 -2.18 -24.41 -3.49
C ASP A 247 -3.61 -24.94 -3.75
N ARG A 248 -4.59 -24.03 -3.78
CA ARG A 248 -6.00 -24.39 -3.99
C ARG A 248 -6.39 -24.20 -5.45
N GLU A 249 -7.17 -25.14 -5.98
CA GLU A 249 -7.66 -25.13 -7.36
C GLU A 249 -8.90 -24.23 -7.56
N SER A 250 -9.53 -23.75 -6.48
CA SER A 250 -10.77 -22.98 -6.58
C SER A 250 -10.91 -21.95 -5.45
N PRO A 251 -11.50 -20.78 -5.73
CA PRO A 251 -11.67 -19.73 -4.73
C PRO A 251 -12.89 -19.97 -3.83
N ASP A 252 -12.80 -19.55 -2.58
CA ASP A 252 -13.94 -19.41 -1.68
C ASP A 252 -14.77 -18.18 -2.06
N ARG A 253 -16.04 -18.10 -1.61
CA ARG A 253 -16.96 -17.01 -1.95
C ARG A 253 -17.73 -16.49 -0.75
N TRP A 254 -17.98 -15.19 -0.72
CA TRP A 254 -18.76 -14.53 0.33
C TRP A 254 -19.56 -13.35 -0.21
N LEU A 255 -20.43 -12.81 0.63
CA LEU A 255 -21.16 -11.59 0.34
C LEU A 255 -20.25 -10.38 0.61
N ASN A 256 -19.94 -9.58 -0.42
CA ASN A 256 -19.09 -8.39 -0.32
C ASN A 256 -19.91 -7.19 0.20
N PRO A 257 -19.62 -6.66 1.40
CA PRO A 257 -20.27 -5.45 1.92
C PRO A 257 -19.99 -4.20 1.08
N LEU A 258 -18.83 -4.10 0.41
CA LEU A 258 -18.50 -2.97 -0.46
C LEU A 258 -19.41 -2.93 -1.69
N GLY A 259 -19.73 -4.09 -2.27
CA GLY A 259 -20.72 -4.23 -3.33
C GLY A 259 -22.12 -3.76 -2.91
N LEU A 260 -22.52 -4.04 -1.66
CA LEU A 260 -23.79 -3.54 -1.10
C LEU A 260 -23.82 -2.01 -0.94
N SER A 261 -22.66 -1.40 -0.62
CA SER A 261 -22.53 0.04 -0.45
C SER A 261 -22.33 0.81 -1.77
N GLY A 262 -22.09 0.10 -2.89
CA GLY A 262 -21.75 0.70 -4.19
C GLY A 262 -20.30 1.19 -4.30
N ARG A 263 -19.44 0.88 -3.33
CA ARG A 263 -18.02 1.21 -3.36
C ARG A 263 -17.19 0.25 -4.22
N ASP A 264 -17.72 -0.96 -4.42
CA ASP A 264 -17.26 -1.98 -5.36
C ASP A 264 -18.44 -2.38 -6.28
N THR A 265 -18.14 -2.92 -7.44
CA THR A 265 -19.13 -3.44 -8.40
C THR A 265 -19.49 -4.91 -8.16
N VAL A 266 -18.77 -5.60 -7.28
CA VAL A 266 -18.96 -7.04 -7.02
C VAL A 266 -19.74 -7.28 -5.74
N LEU A 267 -20.89 -7.96 -5.85
CA LEU A 267 -21.76 -8.30 -4.73
C LEU A 267 -21.37 -9.60 -4.03
N PHE A 268 -20.97 -10.61 -4.80
CA PHE A 268 -20.47 -11.89 -4.28
C PHE A 268 -19.01 -11.99 -4.63
N ASP A 269 -18.13 -11.79 -3.65
CA ASP A 269 -16.71 -11.84 -3.90
C ASP A 269 -16.17 -13.27 -3.88
N ARG A 270 -14.90 -13.37 -4.29
CA ARG A 270 -14.13 -14.58 -4.30
C ARG A 270 -12.70 -14.33 -3.83
N THR A 271 -12.07 -15.34 -3.25
CA THR A 271 -10.69 -15.22 -2.78
C THR A 271 -9.74 -15.01 -3.94
N GLY A 272 -8.63 -14.33 -3.67
CA GLY A 272 -7.60 -14.05 -4.66
C GLY A 272 -6.71 -12.88 -4.24
N VAL A 273 -5.95 -12.36 -5.19
CA VAL A 273 -5.02 -11.25 -4.97
C VAL A 273 -5.33 -10.10 -5.92
N LYS A 274 -5.33 -8.89 -5.38
CA LYS A 274 -5.35 -7.63 -6.14
C LYS A 274 -3.92 -7.09 -6.17
N LEU A 275 -3.36 -6.98 -7.37
CA LEU A 275 -1.99 -6.47 -7.56
C LEU A 275 -2.03 -4.94 -7.62
N GLN A 276 -1.04 -4.29 -7.00
CA GLN A 276 -1.03 -2.83 -6.85
C GLN A 276 0.12 -2.19 -7.63
N TRP A 277 1.35 -2.26 -7.11
CA TRP A 277 2.53 -1.68 -7.76
C TRP A 277 3.79 -2.45 -7.41
N LEU A 278 4.82 -2.23 -8.22
CA LEU A 278 6.19 -2.64 -7.97
C LEU A 278 7.02 -1.44 -7.48
N THR A 279 7.96 -1.71 -6.59
CA THR A 279 8.96 -0.73 -6.15
C THR A 279 10.34 -1.30 -6.38
N TRP A 280 11.23 -0.49 -6.94
CA TRP A 280 12.58 -0.90 -7.30
C TRP A 280 13.62 -0.10 -6.53
N SER A 281 14.59 -0.84 -5.98
CA SER A 281 15.84 -0.27 -5.50
C SER A 281 16.92 -0.50 -6.56
N THR A 282 17.70 0.54 -6.86
CA THR A 282 18.80 0.48 -7.84
C THR A 282 20.14 0.83 -7.21
N VAL A 283 21.24 0.47 -7.89
CA VAL A 283 22.62 0.91 -7.57
C VAL A 283 23.00 2.15 -8.35
#